data_AF-A0A9D1PZE8-F1
#
_entry.id   AF-A0A9D1PZE8-F1
#
_cell.length_a   1.000
_cell.length_b   1.000
_cell.length_c   1.000
_cell.angle_alpha   90.00
_cell.angle_beta   90.00
_cell.angle_gamma   90.00
#
_symmetry.space_group_name_H-M   'P 1'
#
loop_
_entity.id
_entity.type
_entity.pdbx_description
1 polymer ?
#
loop_
_entity_poly.entity_id
_entity_poly.type
_entity_poly.pdbx_seq_one_letter_code
_entity_poly.pdbx_strand_id
1 'polypeptide(L)'
;MSRTRIRDIVTLTREGWRPYESKPDRSVYDSLGCKPGRKPFWFMRGDVFCCIGCSQNCTLKRPKGFPQPQPIRYQAGPRGQQYALTPAEMLAKYNLLTVRQVAYILNISERTVYDYIAAGKLVRLKEAPIRVRSREVRELSRNFDE
;
A
#
# COMPACT_ATOMS: atom_id res chain seq x y z
N MET A 1 -22.64 -17.89 -1.00
CA MET A 1 -21.60 -17.66 0.03
C MET A 1 -22.30 -17.60 1.38
N SER A 2 -22.09 -18.55 2.29
CA SER A 2 -22.76 -18.54 3.59
C SER A 2 -22.22 -17.40 4.47
N ARG A 3 -23.10 -16.66 5.16
CA ARG A 3 -22.74 -15.49 6.01
C ARG A 3 -21.66 -15.79 7.06
N THR A 4 -21.52 -17.06 7.46
CA THR A 4 -20.48 -17.56 8.37
C THR A 4 -19.07 -17.42 7.80
N ARG A 5 -18.86 -17.79 6.53
CA ARG A 5 -17.52 -17.76 5.91
C ARG A 5 -16.92 -16.37 5.82
N ILE A 6 -17.75 -15.34 5.57
CA ILE A 6 -17.27 -13.95 5.52
C ILE A 6 -16.77 -13.52 6.89
N ARG A 7 -17.48 -13.89 7.97
CA ARG A 7 -17.06 -13.59 9.35
C ARG A 7 -15.75 -14.31 9.68
N ASP A 8 -15.63 -15.59 9.31
CA ASP A 8 -14.41 -16.37 9.54
C ASP A 8 -13.19 -15.76 8.81
N ILE A 9 -13.37 -15.33 7.56
CA ILE A 9 -12.33 -14.65 6.79
C ILE A 9 -11.90 -13.34 7.45
N VAL A 10 -12.86 -12.52 7.91
CA VAL A 10 -12.56 -11.24 8.59
C VAL A 10 -11.82 -11.49 9.91
N THR A 11 -12.24 -12.47 10.70
CA THR A 11 -11.59 -12.83 11.97
C THR A 11 -10.16 -13.32 11.73
N LEU A 12 -9.96 -14.24 10.79
CA LEU A 12 -8.63 -14.76 10.47
C LEU A 12 -7.70 -13.67 9.93
N THR A 13 -8.21 -12.76 9.11
CA THR A 13 -7.43 -11.63 8.59
C THR A 13 -7.00 -10.69 9.73
N ARG A 14 -7.87 -10.43 10.71
CA ARG A 14 -7.56 -9.65 11.93
C ARG A 14 -6.52 -10.34 12.81
N GLU A 15 -6.58 -11.65 12.94
CA GLU A 15 -5.62 -12.47 13.69
C GLU A 15 -4.27 -12.67 12.99
N GLY A 16 -4.08 -12.07 11.81
CA GLY A 16 -2.82 -12.09 11.07
C GLY A 16 -2.65 -13.28 10.13
N TRP A 17 -3.71 -14.06 9.88
CA TRP A 17 -3.71 -15.06 8.82
C TRP A 17 -3.76 -14.39 7.44
N ARG A 18 -3.21 -15.07 6.44
CA ARG A 18 -3.17 -14.61 5.05
C ARG A 18 -3.72 -15.67 4.11
N PRO A 19 -4.47 -15.29 3.07
CA PRO A 19 -4.89 -16.24 2.05
C PRO A 19 -3.67 -16.95 1.45
N TYR A 20 -3.76 -18.27 1.31
CA TYR A 20 -2.75 -19.07 0.65
C TYR A 20 -3.15 -19.25 -0.82
N GLU A 21 -2.41 -18.61 -1.73
CA GLU A 21 -2.77 -18.49 -3.14
C GLU A 21 -2.32 -19.70 -3.99
N SER A 22 -1.40 -20.50 -3.46
CA SER A 22 -0.91 -21.69 -4.16
C SER A 22 -1.90 -22.86 -4.03
N LYS A 23 -1.85 -23.78 -4.98
CA LYS A 23 -2.67 -25.00 -4.97
C LYS A 23 -1.91 -26.11 -4.23
N PRO A 24 -2.44 -26.63 -3.10
CA PRO A 24 -1.90 -27.84 -2.47
C PRO A 24 -2.03 -29.05 -3.39
N ASP A 25 -1.13 -30.01 -3.22
CA ASP A 25 -1.17 -31.30 -3.90
C ASP A 25 -2.44 -32.07 -3.59
N ARG A 26 -2.87 -32.90 -4.55
CA ARG A 26 -4.09 -33.68 -4.46
C ARG A 26 -4.08 -34.66 -3.27
N SER A 27 -2.90 -35.19 -2.94
CA SER A 27 -2.65 -36.10 -1.81
C SER A 27 -3.03 -35.51 -0.45
N VAL A 28 -2.96 -34.19 -0.27
CA VAL A 28 -3.42 -33.50 0.94
C VAL A 28 -4.92 -33.68 1.11
N TYR A 29 -5.69 -33.55 0.03
CA TYR A 29 -7.14 -33.69 0.09
C TYR A 29 -7.55 -35.14 0.31
N ASP A 30 -6.83 -36.09 -0.29
CA ASP A 30 -7.06 -37.52 -0.10
C ASP A 30 -6.80 -37.94 1.35
N SER A 31 -5.71 -37.47 1.96
CA SER A 31 -5.40 -37.75 3.39
C SER A 31 -6.38 -37.10 4.37
N LEU A 32 -6.99 -35.96 4.00
CA LEU A 32 -8.03 -35.29 4.78
C LEU A 32 -9.45 -35.86 4.54
N GLY A 33 -9.62 -36.84 3.63
CA GLY A 33 -10.94 -37.35 3.27
C GLY A 33 -11.86 -36.31 2.61
N CYS A 34 -11.28 -35.31 1.94
CA CYS A 34 -12.06 -34.23 1.32
C CYS A 34 -12.74 -34.72 0.03
N LYS A 35 -14.06 -34.55 -0.06
CA LYS A 35 -14.82 -34.90 -1.27
C LYS A 35 -14.44 -34.00 -2.47
N PRO A 36 -14.23 -34.58 -3.67
CA PRO A 36 -13.99 -33.80 -4.87
C PRO A 36 -15.20 -32.91 -5.20
N GLY A 37 -14.96 -31.63 -5.53
CA GLY A 37 -16.00 -30.66 -5.91
C GLY A 37 -16.26 -29.53 -4.91
N ARG A 38 -15.71 -29.60 -3.68
CA ARG A 38 -15.71 -28.44 -2.76
C ARG A 38 -14.55 -27.52 -3.11
N LYS A 39 -14.82 -26.20 -3.24
CA LYS A 39 -13.77 -25.18 -3.41
C LYS A 39 -12.99 -25.04 -2.09
N PRO A 40 -11.73 -25.48 -1.99
CA PRO A 40 -10.93 -25.29 -0.79
C PRO A 40 -10.55 -23.81 -0.67
N PHE A 41 -10.46 -23.32 0.55
CA PHE A 41 -10.04 -21.95 0.84
C PHE A 41 -9.03 -21.99 1.97
N TRP A 42 -7.75 -21.84 1.62
CA TRP A 42 -6.64 -22.00 2.56
C TRP A 42 -6.14 -20.66 3.04
N PHE A 43 -5.81 -20.60 4.33
CA PHE A 43 -5.12 -19.51 4.99
C PHE A 43 -3.84 -20.03 5.61
N MET A 44 -2.81 -19.19 5.67
CA MET A 44 -1.54 -19.50 6.29
C MET A 44 -1.18 -18.46 7.35
N ARG A 45 -0.51 -18.92 8.42
CA ARG A 45 0.13 -18.09 9.43
C ARG A 45 1.42 -18.77 9.87
N GLY A 46 2.55 -18.29 9.35
CA GLY A 46 3.83 -18.96 9.50
C GLY A 46 3.79 -20.37 8.91
N ASP A 47 3.94 -21.38 9.77
CA ASP A 47 3.99 -22.80 9.42
C ASP A 47 2.63 -23.54 9.49
N VAL A 48 1.56 -22.82 9.85
CA VAL A 48 0.22 -23.39 10.04
C VAL A 48 -0.69 -23.00 8.89
N PHE A 49 -1.39 -23.99 8.34
CA PHE A 49 -2.35 -23.86 7.27
C PHE A 49 -3.74 -24.22 7.76
N CYS A 50 -4.76 -23.43 7.44
CA CYS A 50 -6.14 -23.62 7.85
C CYS A 50 -7.06 -23.57 6.64
N CYS A 51 -7.94 -24.57 6.47
CA CYS A 51 -8.93 -24.61 5.40
C CYS A 51 -10.32 -24.23 5.92
N ILE A 52 -10.96 -23.23 5.31
CA ILE A 52 -12.36 -22.81 5.60
C ILE A 52 -13.31 -23.25 4.47
N GLY A 53 -12.87 -24.17 3.61
CA GLY A 53 -13.66 -24.66 2.49
C GLY A 53 -14.83 -25.56 2.92
N CYS A 54 -14.71 -26.20 4.07
CA CYS A 54 -15.67 -27.15 4.64
C CYS A 54 -15.96 -26.80 6.12
N SER A 55 -16.99 -27.41 6.70
CA SER A 55 -17.37 -27.22 8.11
C SER A 55 -16.38 -27.84 9.12
N GLN A 56 -15.37 -28.58 8.64
CA GLN A 56 -14.40 -29.24 9.51
C GLN A 56 -13.20 -28.36 9.88
N ASN A 57 -13.04 -27.20 9.22
CA ASN A 57 -12.00 -26.21 9.53
C ASN A 57 -10.61 -26.85 9.74
N CYS A 58 -10.19 -27.70 8.80
CA CYS A 58 -8.99 -28.51 8.95
C CYS A 58 -7.75 -27.63 9.13
N THR A 59 -6.97 -27.91 10.18
CA THR A 59 -5.69 -27.23 10.46
C THR A 59 -4.53 -28.20 10.29
N LEU A 60 -3.49 -27.76 9.59
CA LEU A 60 -2.30 -28.55 9.29
C LEU A 60 -1.03 -27.76 9.62
N LYS A 61 -0.04 -28.41 10.22
CA LYS A 61 1.27 -27.83 10.51
C LYS A 61 2.32 -28.48 9.61
N ARG A 62 2.95 -27.68 8.73
CA ARG A 62 3.93 -28.14 7.71
C ARG A 62 3.52 -29.44 6.95
N PRO A 63 2.33 -29.50 6.35
CA PRO A 63 1.94 -30.64 5.52
C PRO A 63 2.83 -30.81 4.28
N LYS A 64 3.15 -32.06 3.94
CA LYS A 64 3.77 -32.40 2.65
C LYS A 64 2.77 -32.10 1.52
N GLY A 65 3.24 -31.47 0.44
CA GLY A 65 2.41 -31.12 -0.72
C GLY A 65 1.81 -29.71 -0.70
N PHE A 66 2.13 -28.88 0.30
CA PHE A 66 1.98 -27.44 0.17
C PHE A 66 3.29 -26.89 -0.37
N PRO A 67 3.34 -26.36 -1.61
CA PRO A 67 4.53 -25.66 -2.07
C PRO A 67 4.83 -24.56 -1.06
N GLN A 68 6.06 -24.52 -0.53
CA GLN A 68 6.43 -23.43 0.35
C GLN A 68 6.19 -22.14 -0.43
N PRO A 69 5.40 -21.19 0.10
CA PRO A 69 5.31 -19.90 -0.53
C PRO A 69 6.73 -19.42 -0.65
N GLN A 70 7.18 -19.17 -1.88
CA GLN A 70 8.47 -18.56 -2.08
C GLN A 70 8.52 -17.34 -1.16
N PRO A 71 9.68 -16.98 -0.60
CA PRO A 71 9.82 -15.75 0.15
C PRO A 71 9.62 -14.59 -0.83
N ILE A 72 8.38 -14.34 -1.23
CA ILE A 72 7.89 -13.05 -1.64
C ILE A 72 8.01 -12.27 -0.35
N ARG A 73 9.19 -11.66 -0.19
CA ARG A 73 9.36 -10.53 0.69
C ARG A 73 8.40 -9.49 0.15
N TYR A 74 7.14 -9.58 0.56
CA TYR A 74 6.32 -8.39 0.69
C TYR A 74 7.17 -7.53 1.60
N GLN A 75 7.85 -6.55 1.00
CA GLN A 75 8.43 -5.46 1.77
C GLN A 75 7.27 -5.05 2.65
N ALA A 76 7.42 -5.25 3.96
CA ALA A 76 6.48 -4.68 4.91
C ALA A 76 6.59 -3.19 4.62
N GLY A 77 5.72 -2.70 3.74
CA GLY A 77 5.67 -1.30 3.36
C GLY A 77 5.68 -0.58 4.69
N PRO A 78 6.67 0.28 4.96
CA PRO A 78 6.91 0.83 6.29
C PRO A 78 5.57 1.22 6.91
N ARG A 79 5.22 0.54 8.02
CA ARG A 79 3.95 0.80 8.73
C ARG A 79 3.99 2.27 9.13
N GLY A 80 3.30 3.12 8.37
CA GLY A 80 3.29 4.56 8.58
C GLY A 80 4.02 5.44 7.55
N GLN A 81 4.61 4.91 6.46
CA GLN A 81 4.93 5.79 5.32
C GLN A 81 3.64 6.14 4.59
N GLN A 82 3.01 7.20 5.07
CA GLN A 82 2.11 8.01 4.27
C GLN A 82 2.89 8.33 2.99
N TYR A 83 2.46 7.81 1.85
CA TYR A 83 3.05 8.13 0.54
C TYR A 83 2.93 9.63 0.16
N ALA A 84 2.46 10.46 1.10
CA ALA A 84 2.40 11.89 1.02
C ALA A 84 3.47 12.48 1.95
N LEU A 85 4.54 12.98 1.35
CA LEU A 85 5.43 13.92 2.04
C LEU A 85 4.60 15.15 2.43
N THR A 86 4.63 15.58 3.68
CA THR A 86 3.88 16.80 4.07
C THR A 86 4.46 18.03 3.36
N PRO A 87 3.67 19.10 3.10
CA PRO A 87 4.18 20.34 2.51
C PRO A 87 5.39 20.91 3.27
N ALA A 88 5.36 20.85 4.60
CA ALA A 88 6.46 21.29 5.46
C ALA A 88 7.72 20.43 5.29
N GLU A 89 7.58 19.11 5.23
CA GLU A 89 8.70 18.20 4.95
C GLU A 89 9.26 18.39 3.53
N MET A 90 8.40 18.72 2.57
CA MET A 90 8.81 18.98 1.19
C MET A 90 9.65 20.25 1.07
N LEU A 91 9.26 21.31 1.78
CA LEU A 91 10.03 22.56 1.89
C LEU A 91 11.36 22.39 2.64
N ALA A 92 11.44 21.44 3.57
CA ALA A 92 12.66 21.17 4.32
C ALA A 92 13.67 20.32 3.53
N LYS A 93 13.18 19.36 2.72
CA LYS A 93 14.04 18.44 1.96
C LYS A 93 14.59 19.02 0.66
N TYR A 94 13.87 19.93 0.01
CA TYR A 94 14.24 20.44 -1.32
C TYR A 94 14.48 21.94 -1.33
N ASN A 95 15.66 22.36 -1.81
CA ASN A 95 16.01 23.77 -2.04
C ASN A 95 15.43 24.31 -3.37
N LEU A 96 15.24 23.42 -4.34
CA LEU A 96 14.70 23.71 -5.67
C LEU A 96 13.47 22.85 -5.90
N LEU A 97 12.34 23.47 -6.20
CA LEU A 97 11.04 22.81 -6.35
C LEU A 97 10.60 22.80 -7.81
N THR A 98 9.91 21.73 -8.22
CA THR A 98 9.15 21.70 -9.48
C THR A 98 7.88 22.53 -9.37
N VAL A 99 7.32 22.94 -10.50
CA VAL A 99 5.97 23.53 -10.58
C VAL A 99 4.93 22.65 -9.86
N ARG A 100 4.99 21.31 -10.05
CA ARG A 100 4.07 20.37 -9.41
C ARG A 100 4.21 20.34 -7.89
N GLN A 101 5.44 20.41 -7.38
CA GLN A 101 5.70 20.47 -5.94
C GLN A 101 5.22 21.80 -5.35
N VAL A 102 5.43 22.91 -6.04
CA VAL A 102 4.93 24.23 -5.61
C VAL A 102 3.40 24.24 -5.58
N ALA A 103 2.75 23.71 -6.63
CA ALA A 103 1.30 23.55 -6.69
C ALA A 103 0.77 22.72 -5.51
N TYR A 104 1.46 21.63 -5.15
CA TYR A 104 1.13 20.80 -4.00
C TYR A 104 1.31 21.54 -2.66
N ILE A 105 2.39 22.30 -2.49
CA ILE A 105 2.68 23.01 -1.23
C ILE A 105 1.68 24.14 -0.99
N LEU A 106 1.36 24.92 -2.03
CA LEU A 106 0.47 26.08 -1.95
C LEU A 106 -1.00 25.70 -2.16
N ASN A 107 -1.31 24.44 -2.43
CA ASN A 107 -2.66 23.96 -2.75
C ASN A 107 -3.34 24.75 -3.88
N ILE A 108 -2.59 25.03 -4.96
CA ILE A 108 -3.05 25.76 -6.14
C ILE A 108 -2.83 24.93 -7.41
N SER A 109 -3.51 25.30 -8.50
CA SER A 109 -3.30 24.65 -9.80
C SER A 109 -1.91 24.95 -10.38
N GLU A 110 -1.38 24.05 -11.22
CA GLU A 110 -0.10 24.27 -11.91
C GLU A 110 -0.14 25.55 -12.78
N ARG A 111 -1.31 25.88 -13.36
CA ARG A 111 -1.52 27.09 -14.16
C ARG A 111 -1.30 28.36 -13.34
N THR A 112 -1.88 28.43 -12.14
CA THR A 112 -1.69 29.59 -11.25
C THR A 112 -0.24 29.74 -10.80
N VAL A 113 0.52 28.64 -10.71
CA VAL A 113 1.98 28.72 -10.46
C VAL A 113 2.70 29.37 -11.64
N TYR A 114 2.37 29.02 -12.89
CA TYR A 114 2.93 29.69 -14.07
C TYR A 114 2.54 31.17 -14.11
N ASP A 115 1.30 31.52 -13.74
CA ASP A 115 0.85 32.91 -13.69
C ASP A 115 1.63 33.71 -12.62
N TYR A 116 1.95 33.11 -11.46
CA TYR A 116 2.79 33.74 -10.45
C TYR A 116 4.26 33.89 -10.87
N ILE A 117 4.78 32.96 -11.67
CA ILE A 117 6.11 33.09 -12.28
C ILE A 117 6.09 34.22 -13.32
N ALA A 118 5.05 34.31 -14.15
CA ALA A 118 4.89 35.37 -15.15
C ALA A 118 4.70 36.75 -14.50
N ALA A 119 3.99 36.81 -13.37
CA ALA A 119 3.80 38.01 -12.56
C ALA A 119 5.05 38.42 -11.75
N GLY A 120 6.14 37.65 -11.81
CA GLY A 120 7.38 37.94 -11.09
C GLY A 120 7.32 37.70 -9.57
N LYS A 121 6.25 37.07 -9.06
CA LYS A 121 6.10 36.71 -7.64
C LYS A 121 6.95 35.52 -7.23
N LEU A 122 7.39 34.71 -8.20
CA LEU A 122 8.28 33.56 -8.00
C LEU A 122 9.46 33.64 -8.98
N VAL A 123 10.68 33.61 -8.46
CA VAL A 123 11.91 33.68 -9.25
C VAL A 123 12.19 32.33 -9.90
N ARG A 124 12.19 32.34 -11.23
CA ARG A 124 12.64 31.23 -12.08
C ARG A 124 14.17 31.13 -12.05
N LEU A 125 14.71 29.95 -11.71
CA LEU A 125 16.17 29.71 -11.70
C LEU A 125 16.68 28.89 -12.89
N LYS A 126 15.81 28.08 -13.52
CA LYS A 126 16.11 27.36 -14.77
C LYS A 126 14.93 27.45 -15.73
N GLU A 127 15.21 27.54 -17.03
CA GLU A 127 14.20 27.71 -18.07
C GLU A 127 13.50 26.40 -18.44
N ALA A 128 14.20 25.27 -18.45
CA ALA A 128 13.59 23.94 -18.66
C ALA A 128 14.42 22.82 -17.99
N PRO A 129 13.84 21.99 -17.10
CA PRO A 129 12.53 22.17 -16.45
C PRO A 129 12.55 23.35 -15.47
N ILE A 130 11.42 24.06 -15.36
CA ILE A 130 11.30 25.21 -14.45
C ILE A 130 11.52 24.79 -13.00
N ARG A 131 12.47 25.48 -12.35
CA ARG A 131 12.79 25.30 -10.93
C ARG A 131 12.54 26.61 -10.19
N VAL A 132 11.80 26.52 -9.10
CA VAL A 132 11.50 27.63 -8.19
C VAL A 132 12.27 27.43 -6.88
N ARG A 133 12.75 28.51 -6.27
CA ARG A 133 13.47 28.46 -4.98
C ARG A 133 12.49 28.22 -3.82
N SER A 134 12.82 27.31 -2.91
CA SER A 134 11.95 26.99 -1.77
C SER A 134 11.75 28.15 -0.78
N ARG A 135 12.69 29.10 -0.71
CA ARG A 135 12.60 30.30 0.14
C ARG A 135 11.39 31.18 -0.20
N GLU A 136 11.18 31.46 -1.49
CA GLU A 136 10.09 32.34 -1.92
C GLU A 136 8.74 31.67 -1.79
N VAL A 137 8.67 30.35 -2.01
CA VAL A 137 7.45 29.56 -1.75
C VAL A 137 7.10 29.58 -0.27
N ARG A 138 8.11 29.57 0.62
CA ARG A 138 7.90 29.71 2.07
C ARG A 138 7.41 31.10 2.47
N GLU A 139 7.95 32.15 1.84
CA GLU A 139 7.50 33.53 2.07
C GLU A 139 6.06 33.72 1.56
N LEU A 140 5.75 33.22 0.37
CA LEU A 140 4.39 33.25 -0.19
C LEU A 140 3.41 32.45 0.67
N SER A 141 3.80 31.26 1.16
CA SER A 141 2.98 30.43 2.05
C SER A 141 2.64 31.10 3.38
N ARG A 142 3.54 31.94 3.93
CA ARG A 142 3.30 32.66 5.18
C ARG A 142 2.32 33.82 5.01
N ASN A 143 2.25 34.40 3.82
CA ASN A 143 1.36 35.52 3.52
C ASN A 143 -0.10 35.10 3.28
N PHE A 144 -0.41 33.80 3.24
CA PHE A 144 -1.80 33.30 3.13
C PHE A 144 -2.50 33.12 4.48
N ASP A 145 -1.77 33.24 5.60
CA ASP A 145 -2.28 33.06 6.96
C ASP A 145 -2.70 34.40 7.63
N GLU A 146 -2.73 35.53 6.89
CA GLU A 146 -3.34 36.82 7.28
C GLU A 146 -4.70 37.03 6.58
#